data_AF-A0A1Q3HSQ9-F1
#
_entry.id   AF-A0A1Q3HSQ9-F1
#
_cell.length_a   1.000
_cell.length_b   1.000
_cell.length_c   1.000
_cell.angle_alpha   90.00
_cell.angle_beta   90.00
_cell.angle_gamma   90.00
#
_symmetry.space_group_name_H-M   'P 1'
#
loop_
_entity.id
_entity.type
_entity.pdbx_description
1 polymer ?
#
loop_
_entity_poly.entity_id
_entity_poly.type
_entity_poly.pdbx_seq_one_letter_code
_entity_poly.pdbx_strand_id
1 'polypeptide(L)'
;MKKAFEQNVSRAKPRLRLGAFTGVVDPAAPEEPQEQPPQALAQEPEPQALAPEPEPAPEPPSSAAHDLSAEVRARVERARAPRPTAAEVIDAALRAPAVQAPPEVPAAPVARVEAPEHEVEVQTPASPKEDLDNQARRERLKERLKAVRENPRPEPLPASVAEAGMRAVERISALQSELTKVKALNLTLTQELEVSRRQAEKATEEARLRMDEARRLATDMEGRVKLLGDLERELAALEGERDEALLSLQEARQAMQAQAQERSTLEAAVAEAKRALADSLSEEERLAGELESAKDDAAALRRAVDTLQGERDVLAQQVASLTAERAELLEARKALEAVHRALSQAVSR
;
A
#
# COMPACT_ATOMS: atom_id res chain seq x y z
N MET A 1 -39.76 -2.85 26.27
CA MET A 1 -38.49 -3.56 25.98
C MET A 1 -38.46 -4.07 24.53
N LYS A 2 -38.28 -3.19 23.53
CA LYS A 2 -38.07 -3.56 22.10
C LYS A 2 -37.37 -2.41 21.34
N LYS A 3 -36.18 -1.97 21.77
CA LYS A 3 -35.40 -0.93 21.05
C LYS A 3 -33.87 -1.08 21.23
N ALA A 4 -33.33 -2.29 21.13
CA ALA A 4 -31.88 -2.48 21.23
C ALA A 4 -31.29 -3.57 20.31
N PHE A 5 -31.92 -3.87 19.16
CA PHE A 5 -31.48 -4.99 18.30
C PHE A 5 -31.15 -4.61 16.85
N GLU A 6 -30.91 -3.34 16.54
CA GLU A 6 -30.57 -2.92 15.16
C GLU A 6 -29.15 -2.36 15.00
N GLN A 7 -28.32 -2.38 16.06
CA GLN A 7 -26.97 -1.80 16.00
C GLN A 7 -25.85 -2.80 15.65
N ASN A 8 -26.18 -4.07 15.40
CA ASN A 8 -25.21 -5.14 15.10
C ASN A 8 -25.49 -5.86 13.77
N VAL A 9 -25.73 -5.10 12.69
CA VAL A 9 -25.65 -5.67 11.33
C VAL A 9 -24.28 -5.33 10.74
N SER A 10 -23.38 -6.28 10.96
CA SER A 10 -22.02 -6.33 10.44
C SER A 10 -21.97 -6.02 8.94
N ARG A 11 -21.17 -5.01 8.58
CA ARG A 11 -20.67 -4.78 7.21
C ARG A 11 -19.69 -5.90 6.83
N ALA A 12 -20.22 -7.10 6.60
CA ALA A 12 -19.45 -8.21 6.02
C ALA A 12 -19.25 -7.93 4.53
N LYS A 13 -18.04 -7.49 4.16
CA LYS A 13 -17.61 -7.40 2.77
C LYS A 13 -17.55 -8.82 2.17
N PRO A 14 -18.10 -9.07 0.98
CA PRO A 14 -17.93 -10.33 0.29
C PRO A 14 -16.48 -10.43 -0.24
N ARG A 15 -15.68 -11.31 0.35
CA ARG A 15 -14.40 -11.75 -0.23
C ARG A 15 -14.71 -12.67 -1.40
N LEU A 16 -14.71 -12.10 -2.61
CA LEU A 16 -14.62 -12.86 -3.86
C LEU A 16 -13.28 -13.63 -3.86
N ARG A 17 -13.34 -14.95 -3.66
CA ARG A 17 -12.24 -15.86 -3.95
C ARG A 17 -12.24 -16.12 -5.46
N LEU A 18 -11.25 -15.58 -6.17
CA LEU A 18 -10.92 -16.01 -7.52
C LEU A 18 -9.99 -17.23 -7.40
N GLY A 19 -10.38 -18.38 -7.97
CA GLY A 19 -9.54 -19.57 -8.14
C GLY A 19 -8.29 -19.26 -8.97
N ALA A 20 -7.12 -19.86 -8.70
CA ALA A 20 -6.80 -21.29 -8.82
C ALA A 20 -6.79 -21.80 -10.27
N PHE A 21 -5.78 -21.40 -11.04
CA PHE A 21 -5.13 -22.09 -12.18
C PHE A 21 -3.81 -21.32 -12.38
N THR A 22 -2.60 -21.86 -12.23
CA THR A 22 -1.98 -22.98 -12.95
C THR A 22 -0.86 -23.61 -12.10
N GLY A 23 -0.80 -24.94 -12.11
CA GLY A 23 0.28 -25.70 -11.48
C GLY A 23 1.48 -25.97 -12.39
N VAL A 24 2.60 -26.28 -11.72
CA VAL A 24 3.65 -27.27 -12.03
C VAL A 24 4.45 -27.08 -13.33
N VAL A 25 5.75 -26.73 -13.21
CA VAL A 25 6.91 -27.60 -13.47
C VAL A 25 8.17 -26.98 -12.83
N ASP A 26 8.93 -27.79 -12.08
CA ASP A 26 10.33 -27.64 -11.62
C ASP A 26 10.89 -29.09 -11.54
N PRO A 27 12.21 -29.46 -11.59
CA PRO A 27 13.45 -28.65 -11.62
C PRO A 27 14.64 -29.13 -12.52
N ALA A 28 15.64 -28.25 -12.67
CA ALA A 28 17.12 -28.40 -12.76
C ALA A 28 17.87 -29.51 -13.59
N ALA A 29 18.55 -29.07 -14.69
CA ALA A 29 19.99 -29.20 -15.13
C ALA A 29 20.75 -30.56 -15.22
N PRO A 30 21.91 -30.71 -15.95
CA PRO A 30 22.55 -29.99 -17.10
C PRO A 30 23.17 -30.91 -18.23
N GLU A 31 23.88 -30.28 -19.20
CA GLU A 31 24.90 -30.80 -20.18
C GLU A 31 24.50 -31.40 -21.55
N GLU A 32 24.67 -30.63 -22.64
CA GLU A 32 25.70 -30.79 -23.70
C GLU A 32 25.25 -30.11 -25.03
N PRO A 33 26.14 -29.40 -25.76
CA PRO A 33 25.82 -28.74 -27.03
C PRO A 33 26.29 -29.57 -28.24
N GLN A 34 25.38 -29.90 -29.17
CA GLN A 34 25.75 -30.36 -30.51
C GLN A 34 24.94 -29.67 -31.61
N GLU A 35 25.70 -29.17 -32.58
CA GLU A 35 25.34 -28.50 -33.82
C GLU A 35 24.78 -29.50 -34.85
N GLN A 36 23.73 -29.11 -35.61
CA GLN A 36 23.64 -29.13 -37.09
C GLN A 36 22.18 -29.04 -37.62
N PRO A 37 21.90 -28.20 -38.64
CA PRO A 37 20.69 -28.22 -39.48
C PRO A 37 21.02 -28.70 -40.93
N PRO A 38 20.14 -28.56 -41.95
CA PRO A 38 18.73 -28.97 -42.16
C PRO A 38 18.54 -29.78 -43.48
N GLN A 39 17.29 -29.99 -43.93
CA GLN A 39 16.76 -30.53 -45.23
C GLN A 39 16.05 -31.90 -45.09
N ALA A 40 14.93 -32.25 -45.74
CA ALA A 40 14.19 -31.70 -46.87
C ALA A 40 12.69 -32.11 -46.88
N LEU A 41 11.85 -31.23 -47.44
CA LEU A 41 10.74 -31.40 -48.40
C LEU A 41 9.79 -32.63 -48.42
N ALA A 42 8.52 -32.26 -48.67
CA ALA A 42 7.47 -32.96 -49.45
C ALA A 42 6.51 -33.86 -48.64
N GLN A 43 5.17 -33.86 -48.79
CA GLN A 43 4.24 -33.45 -49.86
C GLN A 43 2.86 -33.11 -49.27
N GLU A 44 2.15 -32.15 -49.87
CA GLU A 44 0.67 -32.07 -49.87
C GLU A 44 0.10 -33.19 -50.77
N PRO A 45 -1.15 -33.62 -50.56
CA PRO A 45 -2.18 -33.13 -51.48
C PRO A 45 -3.56 -32.85 -50.85
N GLU A 46 -4.25 -32.01 -51.60
CA GLU A 46 -5.55 -31.35 -51.46
C GLU A 46 -6.76 -32.28 -51.83
N PRO A 47 -8.03 -31.82 -51.91
CA PRO A 47 -9.15 -32.34 -51.12
C PRO A 47 -10.20 -33.14 -51.91
N GLN A 48 -11.08 -33.88 -51.21
CA GLN A 48 -12.32 -34.43 -51.79
C GLN A 48 -13.54 -34.18 -50.91
N ALA A 49 -14.56 -33.62 -51.56
CA ALA A 49 -15.89 -33.34 -51.05
C ALA A 49 -16.84 -34.55 -51.26
N LEU A 50 -17.81 -34.74 -50.35
CA LEU A 50 -19.27 -34.89 -50.60
C LEU A 50 -20.01 -35.40 -49.33
N ALA A 51 -20.90 -34.54 -48.81
CA ALA A 51 -22.23 -34.67 -48.12
C ALA A 51 -22.81 -36.03 -47.62
N PRO A 52 -23.92 -36.09 -46.80
CA PRO A 52 -24.69 -35.05 -46.08
C PRO A 52 -25.04 -35.34 -44.57
N GLU A 53 -25.46 -34.28 -43.87
CA GLU A 53 -26.38 -34.07 -42.70
C GLU A 53 -26.98 -35.23 -41.86
N PRO A 54 -27.22 -35.01 -40.54
CA PRO A 54 -28.49 -34.37 -40.12
C PRO A 54 -28.39 -33.31 -39.00
N GLU A 55 -29.35 -32.38 -39.04
CA GLU A 55 -29.69 -31.34 -38.07
C GLU A 55 -29.82 -31.83 -36.61
N PRO A 56 -29.52 -30.95 -35.64
CA PRO A 56 -30.36 -30.84 -34.46
C PRO A 56 -30.92 -29.41 -34.27
N ALA A 57 -32.14 -29.43 -33.75
CA ALA A 57 -33.09 -28.37 -33.43
C ALA A 57 -32.56 -27.13 -32.66
N PRO A 58 -33.33 -26.02 -32.64
CA PRO A 58 -32.88 -24.72 -32.15
C PRO A 58 -32.85 -24.63 -30.61
N GLU A 59 -31.72 -24.22 -30.06
CA GLU A 59 -31.58 -23.87 -28.65
C GLU A 59 -31.87 -22.36 -28.41
N PRO A 60 -32.49 -21.99 -27.27
CA PRO A 60 -33.04 -20.66 -27.01
C PRO A 60 -31.94 -19.59 -26.78
N PRO A 61 -32.26 -18.30 -26.99
CA PRO A 61 -31.29 -17.21 -26.83
C PRO A 61 -30.91 -17.00 -25.36
N SER A 62 -29.74 -17.50 -24.95
CA SER A 62 -29.09 -17.17 -23.68
C SER A 62 -28.29 -15.88 -23.81
N SER A 63 -28.99 -14.74 -23.76
CA SER A 63 -28.43 -13.40 -23.92
C SER A 63 -27.83 -12.80 -22.64
N ALA A 64 -27.08 -13.57 -21.84
CA ALA A 64 -26.43 -13.05 -20.63
C ALA A 64 -25.00 -13.58 -20.38
N ALA A 65 -24.57 -14.64 -21.07
CA ALA A 65 -23.24 -15.22 -20.87
C ALA A 65 -22.13 -14.58 -21.74
N HIS A 66 -22.50 -13.81 -22.77
CA HIS A 66 -21.52 -13.18 -23.66
C HIS A 66 -20.89 -11.89 -23.09
N ASP A 67 -21.54 -11.19 -22.15
CA ASP A 67 -21.03 -9.91 -21.64
C ASP A 67 -19.91 -10.07 -20.62
N LEU A 68 -19.99 -11.07 -19.73
CA LEU A 68 -18.95 -11.31 -18.72
C LEU A 68 -17.62 -11.73 -19.35
N SER A 69 -17.70 -12.49 -20.45
CA SER A 69 -16.53 -12.94 -21.20
C SER A 69 -15.83 -11.77 -21.89
N ALA A 70 -16.60 -10.82 -22.44
CA ALA A 70 -16.08 -9.62 -23.07
C ALA A 70 -15.50 -8.64 -22.03
N GLU A 71 -16.15 -8.49 -20.88
CA GLU A 71 -15.70 -7.62 -19.80
C GLU A 71 -14.41 -8.14 -19.14
N VAL A 72 -14.29 -9.45 -18.95
CA VAL A 72 -13.05 -10.08 -18.46
C VAL A 72 -11.90 -9.90 -19.45
N ARG A 73 -12.14 -10.07 -20.76
CA ARG A 73 -11.11 -9.81 -21.79
C ARG A 73 -10.70 -8.33 -21.81
N ALA A 74 -11.65 -7.40 -21.78
CA ALA A 74 -11.36 -5.96 -21.74
C ALA A 74 -10.58 -5.57 -20.48
N ARG A 75 -10.83 -6.24 -19.34
CA ARG A 75 -10.10 -6.01 -18.09
C ARG A 75 -8.67 -6.56 -18.12
N VAL A 76 -8.47 -7.74 -18.74
CA VAL A 76 -7.14 -8.33 -18.94
C VAL A 76 -6.32 -7.51 -19.93
N GLU A 77 -6.92 -7.02 -21.02
CA GLU A 77 -6.25 -6.12 -21.97
C GLU A 77 -5.87 -4.78 -21.31
N ARG A 78 -6.76 -4.20 -20.49
CA ARG A 78 -6.45 -2.97 -19.73
C ARG A 78 -5.35 -3.18 -18.69
N ALA A 79 -5.22 -4.38 -18.12
CA ALA A 79 -4.15 -4.73 -17.19
C ALA A 79 -2.81 -5.03 -17.89
N ARG A 80 -2.84 -5.43 -19.17
CA ARG A 80 -1.66 -5.65 -20.02
C ARG A 80 -1.20 -4.39 -20.75
N ALA A 81 -2.00 -3.34 -20.78
CA ALA A 81 -1.56 -2.05 -21.30
C ALA A 81 -0.36 -1.54 -20.47
N PRO A 82 0.72 -1.08 -21.12
CA PRO A 82 1.89 -0.55 -20.43
C PRO A 82 1.45 0.60 -19.54
N ARG A 83 1.81 0.54 -18.24
CA ARG A 83 1.51 1.62 -17.31
C ARG A 83 2.20 2.88 -17.82
N PRO A 84 1.50 4.03 -17.89
CA PRO A 84 2.11 5.27 -18.33
C PRO A 84 3.31 5.56 -17.43
N THR A 85 4.43 5.85 -18.06
CA THR A 85 5.67 6.18 -17.36
C THR A 85 5.49 7.52 -16.63
N ALA A 86 6.25 7.75 -15.55
CA ALA A 86 6.14 8.99 -14.78
C ALA A 86 6.28 10.26 -15.64
N ALA A 87 7.08 10.19 -16.71
CA ALA A 87 7.23 11.25 -17.70
C ALA A 87 5.92 11.53 -18.47
N GLU A 88 5.21 10.49 -18.89
CA GLU A 88 3.92 10.62 -19.61
C GLU A 88 2.81 11.16 -18.69
N VAL A 89 2.84 10.82 -17.40
CA VAL A 89 1.88 11.36 -16.41
C VAL A 89 2.12 12.85 -16.18
N ILE A 90 3.38 13.30 -16.09
CA ILE A 90 3.73 14.72 -15.93
C ILE A 90 3.38 15.50 -17.20
N ASP A 91 3.66 14.97 -18.39
CA ASP A 91 3.35 15.64 -19.65
C ASP A 91 1.82 15.73 -19.90
N ALA A 92 1.06 14.73 -19.44
CA ALA A 92 -0.41 14.76 -19.44
C ALA A 92 -0.98 15.76 -18.42
N ALA A 93 -0.37 15.90 -17.24
CA ALA A 93 -0.77 16.90 -16.24
C ALA A 93 -0.48 18.34 -16.70
N LEU A 94 0.61 18.55 -17.45
CA LEU A 94 0.97 19.85 -18.02
C LEU A 94 0.11 20.25 -19.24
N ARG A 95 -0.40 19.27 -20.00
CA ARG A 95 -1.34 19.53 -21.13
C ARG A 95 -2.81 19.63 -20.72
N ALA A 96 -3.18 19.21 -19.51
CA ALA A 96 -4.55 19.32 -19.04
C ALA A 96 -4.93 20.81 -18.92
N PRO A 97 -6.03 21.27 -19.56
CA PRO A 97 -6.49 22.65 -19.40
C PRO A 97 -6.84 22.88 -17.92
N ALA A 98 -6.26 23.94 -17.34
CA ALA A 98 -6.47 24.31 -15.95
C ALA A 98 -7.96 24.35 -15.62
N VAL A 99 -8.42 23.33 -14.89
CA VAL A 99 -9.78 23.28 -14.34
C VAL A 99 -9.87 24.45 -13.38
N GLN A 100 -10.82 25.34 -13.67
CA GLN A 100 -11.06 26.60 -12.97
C GLN A 100 -11.12 26.39 -11.46
N ALA A 101 -10.33 27.20 -10.76
CA ALA A 101 -10.34 27.30 -9.31
C ALA A 101 -11.75 27.64 -8.79
N PRO A 102 -12.16 27.13 -7.62
CA PRO A 102 -13.43 27.49 -6.99
C PRO A 102 -13.49 28.99 -6.67
N PRO A 103 -14.70 29.59 -6.65
CA PRO A 103 -14.88 31.03 -6.61
C PRO A 103 -14.44 31.66 -5.29
N GLU A 104 -13.62 32.70 -5.41
CA GLU A 104 -13.29 33.66 -4.36
C GLU A 104 -14.56 34.32 -3.79
N VAL A 105 -14.64 34.35 -2.46
CA VAL A 105 -15.69 35.03 -1.70
C VAL A 105 -15.27 36.50 -1.51
N PRO A 106 -16.17 37.48 -1.71
CA PRO A 106 -15.80 38.89 -1.81
C PRO A 106 -15.43 39.53 -0.47
N ALA A 107 -14.36 40.32 -0.51
CA ALA A 107 -13.96 41.26 0.52
C ALA A 107 -14.90 42.49 0.58
N ALA A 108 -15.13 42.99 1.79
CA ALA A 108 -15.70 44.30 2.10
C ALA A 108 -14.86 44.99 3.20
N PRO A 109 -14.87 46.35 3.31
CA PRO A 109 -13.61 47.07 3.46
C PRO A 109 -13.50 48.03 4.68
N VAL A 110 -12.23 48.39 4.96
CA VAL A 110 -11.66 49.57 5.67
C VAL A 110 -12.10 49.95 7.10
N ALA A 111 -11.13 49.85 8.02
CA ALA A 111 -10.63 50.90 8.95
C ALA A 111 -9.92 50.16 10.10
N ARG A 112 -8.67 50.41 10.49
CA ARG A 112 -8.07 51.69 10.86
C ARG A 112 -6.57 51.43 11.09
N VAL A 113 -5.79 52.45 10.77
CA VAL A 113 -4.35 52.63 11.01
C VAL A 113 -3.92 52.19 12.41
N GLU A 114 -2.94 51.29 12.53
CA GLU A 114 -1.98 51.32 13.64
C GLU A 114 -0.64 50.71 13.18
N ALA A 115 0.40 51.54 13.27
CA ALA A 115 1.75 51.35 12.75
C ALA A 115 2.59 50.44 13.68
N PRO A 116 3.68 49.84 13.17
CA PRO A 116 4.46 48.84 13.89
C PRO A 116 5.17 49.41 15.13
N GLU A 117 5.09 48.66 16.23
CA GLU A 117 5.97 48.79 17.39
C GLU A 117 7.40 48.46 16.95
N HIS A 118 8.16 49.48 16.58
CA HIS A 118 9.61 49.42 16.67
C HIS A 118 9.96 49.52 18.16
N GLU A 119 10.66 48.51 18.66
CA GLU A 119 11.39 48.56 19.91
C GLU A 119 12.35 49.75 19.85
N VAL A 120 11.90 50.87 20.42
CA VAL A 120 12.74 52.03 20.70
C VAL A 120 13.61 51.60 21.88
N GLU A 121 14.87 51.27 21.61
CA GLU A 121 15.91 51.33 22.63
C GLU A 121 15.85 52.72 23.26
N VAL A 122 15.28 52.76 24.47
CA VAL A 122 15.29 53.93 25.33
C VAL A 122 16.73 54.16 25.74
N GLN A 123 17.47 54.90 24.91
CA GLN A 123 18.56 55.74 25.40
C GLN A 123 17.90 56.73 26.34
N THR A 124 17.91 56.39 27.63
CA THR A 124 17.80 57.34 28.71
C THR A 124 18.77 58.49 28.41
N PRO A 125 18.30 59.73 28.17
CA PRO A 125 19.21 60.86 28.20
C PRO A 125 19.79 60.91 29.60
N ALA A 126 21.10 60.69 29.70
CA ALA A 126 21.83 60.94 30.92
C ALA A 126 21.48 62.34 31.41
N SER A 127 21.09 62.43 32.68
CA SER A 127 20.88 63.66 33.42
C SER A 127 22.05 64.62 33.17
N PRO A 128 21.81 65.93 32.92
CA PRO A 128 22.90 66.86 32.69
C PRO A 128 23.75 66.92 33.96
N LYS A 129 24.98 66.39 33.89
CA LYS A 129 26.00 66.57 34.92
C LYS A 129 26.48 68.02 34.84
N GLU A 130 25.75 68.95 35.46
CA GLU A 130 26.03 70.39 35.48
C GLU A 130 27.33 70.78 36.23
N ASP A 131 28.07 69.82 36.79
CA ASP A 131 29.26 70.12 37.61
C ASP A 131 30.60 70.08 36.84
N LEU A 132 30.68 69.41 35.67
CA LEU A 132 31.89 69.36 34.86
C LEU A 132 32.04 70.56 33.90
N ASP A 133 30.96 71.29 33.65
CA ASP A 133 30.95 72.43 32.74
C ASP A 133 31.45 73.74 33.38
N ASN A 134 31.54 73.81 34.71
CA ASN A 134 31.98 75.03 35.40
C ASN A 134 33.49 75.26 35.30
N GLN A 135 34.31 74.20 35.29
CA GLN A 135 35.75 74.32 35.05
C GLN A 135 36.04 74.63 33.58
N ALA A 136 35.40 73.93 32.63
CA ALA A 136 35.52 74.22 31.21
C ALA A 136 35.00 75.63 30.86
N ARG A 137 33.92 76.11 31.49
CA ARG A 137 33.48 77.52 31.36
C ARG A 137 34.47 78.49 31.96
N ARG A 138 35.06 78.22 33.13
CA ARG A 138 36.07 79.09 33.76
C ARG A 138 37.36 79.13 32.95
N GLU A 139 37.77 78.04 32.32
CA GLU A 139 38.91 78.01 31.40
C GLU A 139 38.59 78.79 30.13
N ARG A 140 37.42 78.58 29.50
CA ARG A 140 36.97 79.42 28.38
C ARG A 140 36.85 80.90 28.76
N LEU A 141 36.45 81.22 29.99
CA LEU A 141 36.37 82.60 30.47
C LEU A 141 37.77 83.18 30.72
N LYS A 142 38.71 82.39 31.26
CA LYS A 142 40.12 82.79 31.42
C LYS A 142 40.80 82.98 30.09
N GLU A 143 40.55 82.11 29.11
CA GLU A 143 41.05 82.24 27.74
C GLU A 143 40.44 83.47 27.06
N ARG A 144 39.14 83.73 27.22
CA ARG A 144 38.51 84.98 26.74
C ARG A 144 39.10 86.21 27.42
N LEU A 145 39.30 86.19 28.73
CA LEU A 145 39.93 87.29 29.48
C LEU A 145 41.41 87.47 29.08
N LYS A 146 42.12 86.39 28.77
CA LYS A 146 43.50 86.43 28.27
C LYS A 146 43.55 86.99 26.85
N ALA A 147 42.64 86.59 25.97
CA ALA A 147 42.50 87.15 24.62
C ALA A 147 42.07 88.63 24.64
N VAL A 148 41.23 89.05 25.59
CA VAL A 148 40.90 90.48 25.80
C VAL A 148 42.11 91.25 26.33
N ARG A 149 43.00 90.61 27.10
CA ARG A 149 44.24 91.20 27.63
C ARG A 149 45.38 91.24 26.59
N GLU A 150 45.36 90.32 25.63
CA GLU A 150 46.24 90.27 24.45
C GLU A 150 45.70 91.07 23.26
N ASN A 151 44.52 91.69 23.40
CA ASN A 151 43.99 92.62 22.42
C ASN A 151 44.98 93.79 22.31
N PRO A 152 45.69 93.96 21.18
CA PRO A 152 46.79 94.89 21.10
C PRO A 152 46.28 96.30 21.41
N ARG A 153 46.99 96.99 22.31
CA ARG A 153 46.81 98.43 22.55
C ARG A 153 46.68 99.13 21.18
N PRO A 154 45.71 100.04 21.00
CA PRO A 154 45.63 100.80 19.76
C PRO A 154 46.99 101.44 19.49
N GLU A 155 47.53 101.19 18.30
CA GLU A 155 48.83 101.71 17.90
C GLU A 155 48.91 103.22 18.16
N PRO A 156 50.08 103.75 18.59
CA PRO A 156 50.23 105.17 18.87
C PRO A 156 49.83 106.00 17.64
N LEU A 157 49.01 107.03 17.87
CA LEU A 157 48.52 107.92 16.82
C LEU A 157 49.71 108.43 15.98
N PRO A 158 49.62 108.33 14.64
CA PRO A 158 50.72 108.70 13.75
C PRO A 158 51.09 110.17 13.91
N ALA A 159 52.39 110.48 13.90
CA ALA A 159 52.91 111.83 14.14
C ALA A 159 52.61 112.80 12.97
N SER A 160 52.19 112.29 11.81
CA SER A 160 51.86 113.04 10.60
C SER A 160 50.75 112.35 9.79
N VAL A 161 49.93 113.14 9.10
CA VAL A 161 48.86 112.67 8.21
C VAL A 161 49.41 111.75 7.09
N ALA A 162 50.64 111.98 6.63
CA ALA A 162 51.27 111.17 5.59
C ALA A 162 51.63 109.75 6.08
N GLU A 163 52.17 109.61 7.30
CA GLU A 163 52.46 108.31 7.92
C GLU A 163 51.17 107.55 8.25
N ALA A 164 50.13 108.27 8.70
CA ALA A 164 48.79 107.72 8.87
C ALA A 164 48.26 107.13 7.55
N GLY A 165 48.46 107.85 6.44
CA GLY A 165 48.09 107.41 5.10
C GLY A 165 48.84 106.16 4.66
N MET A 166 50.16 106.09 4.85
CA MET A 166 50.96 104.91 4.50
C MET A 166 50.56 103.68 5.32
N ARG A 167 50.41 103.81 6.66
CA ARG A 167 49.94 102.70 7.51
C ARG A 167 48.52 102.25 7.14
N ALA A 168 47.64 103.17 6.76
CA ALA A 168 46.31 102.84 6.28
C ALA A 168 46.37 102.02 4.98
N VAL A 169 47.22 102.41 4.01
CA VAL A 169 47.39 101.67 2.75
C VAL A 169 48.01 100.30 2.97
N GLU A 170 49.04 100.18 3.81
CA GLU A 170 49.64 98.88 4.18
C GLU A 170 48.62 97.96 4.85
N ARG A 171 47.82 98.50 5.79
CA ARG A 171 46.74 97.75 6.44
C ARG A 171 45.65 97.36 5.45
N ILE A 172 45.26 98.24 4.54
CA ILE A 172 44.29 97.92 3.48
C ILE A 172 44.85 96.80 2.59
N SER A 173 46.12 96.86 2.19
CA SER A 173 46.78 95.83 1.38
C SER A 173 46.86 94.49 2.11
N ALA A 174 47.23 94.50 3.39
CA ALA A 174 47.24 93.31 4.24
C ALA A 174 45.83 92.70 4.35
N LEU A 175 44.81 93.52 4.66
CA LEU A 175 43.41 93.10 4.72
C LEU A 175 42.90 92.57 3.37
N GLN A 176 43.32 93.16 2.25
CA GLN A 176 42.99 92.64 0.92
C GLN A 176 43.62 91.27 0.68
N SER A 177 44.87 91.06 1.09
CA SER A 177 45.55 89.75 0.99
C SER A 177 44.94 88.69 1.90
N GLU A 178 44.48 89.09 3.09
CA GLU A 178 43.76 88.21 4.01
C GLU A 178 42.38 87.86 3.45
N LEU A 179 41.67 88.84 2.90
CA LEU A 179 40.37 88.63 2.25
C LEU A 179 40.49 87.67 1.06
N THR A 180 41.54 87.77 0.23
CA THR A 180 41.76 86.83 -0.88
C THR A 180 42.09 85.43 -0.38
N LYS A 181 42.92 85.28 0.67
CA LYS A 181 43.19 83.98 1.31
C LYS A 181 41.93 83.36 1.89
N VAL A 182 41.10 84.13 2.60
CA VAL A 182 39.84 83.64 3.18
C VAL A 182 38.86 83.24 2.08
N LYS A 183 38.77 84.00 0.98
CA LYS A 183 37.94 83.61 -0.18
C LYS A 183 38.40 82.32 -0.82
N ALA A 184 39.71 82.14 -1.01
CA ALA A 184 40.27 80.90 -1.55
C ALA A 184 39.98 79.71 -0.62
N LEU A 185 40.19 79.89 0.70
CA LEU A 185 39.89 78.87 1.70
C LEU A 185 38.39 78.53 1.74
N ASN A 186 37.51 79.53 1.67
CA ASN A 186 36.06 79.31 1.65
C ASN A 186 35.62 78.54 0.40
N LEU A 187 36.23 78.84 -0.76
CA LEU A 187 36.00 78.08 -1.99
C LEU A 187 36.45 76.62 -1.85
N THR A 188 37.66 76.37 -1.31
CA THR A 188 38.16 75.01 -1.07
C THR A 188 37.26 74.24 -0.11
N LEU A 189 36.88 74.84 1.02
CA LEU A 189 35.96 74.21 1.98
C LEU A 189 34.60 73.90 1.34
N THR A 190 34.09 74.79 0.48
CA THR A 190 32.83 74.53 -0.23
C THR A 190 32.97 73.33 -1.18
N GLN A 191 34.09 73.23 -1.91
CA GLN A 191 34.38 72.09 -2.78
C GLN A 191 34.53 70.79 -1.97
N GLU A 192 35.23 70.81 -0.84
CA GLU A 192 35.39 69.64 0.06
C GLU A 192 34.05 69.20 0.67
N LEU A 193 33.18 70.16 1.03
CA LEU A 193 31.81 69.86 1.48
C LEU A 193 30.97 69.22 0.38
N GLU A 194 31.10 69.67 -0.88
CA GLU A 194 30.41 69.06 -2.01
C GLU A 194 30.94 67.65 -2.31
N VAL A 195 32.26 67.45 -2.25
CA VAL A 195 32.87 66.12 -2.45
C VAL A 195 32.45 65.15 -1.35
N SER A 196 32.52 65.57 -0.08
CA SER A 196 32.09 64.74 1.05
C SER A 196 30.59 64.44 1.00
N ARG A 197 29.76 65.39 0.58
CA ARG A 197 28.33 65.16 0.33
C ARG A 197 28.10 64.09 -0.74
N ARG A 198 28.77 64.20 -1.90
CA ARG A 198 28.66 63.20 -2.98
C ARG A 198 29.16 61.82 -2.54
N GLN A 199 30.21 61.76 -1.73
CA GLN A 199 30.72 60.50 -1.18
C GLN A 199 29.74 59.88 -0.19
N ALA A 200 29.12 60.70 0.68
CA ALA A 200 28.09 60.23 1.60
C ALA A 200 26.85 59.73 0.83
N GLU A 201 26.41 60.45 -0.20
CA GLU A 201 25.31 60.02 -1.08
C GLU A 201 25.61 58.64 -1.69
N LYS A 202 26.79 58.46 -2.30
CA LYS A 202 27.23 57.15 -2.83
C LYS A 202 27.28 56.05 -1.78
N ALA A 203 27.84 56.33 -0.60
CA ALA A 203 27.91 55.35 0.48
C ALA A 203 26.51 54.92 0.96
N THR A 204 25.55 55.85 1.00
CA THR A 204 24.16 55.52 1.35
C THR A 204 23.45 54.71 0.27
N GLU A 205 23.73 54.98 -1.01
CA GLU A 205 23.21 54.18 -2.12
C GLU A 205 23.77 52.76 -2.10
N GLU A 206 25.07 52.59 -1.91
CA GLU A 206 25.68 51.26 -1.79
C GLU A 206 25.17 50.51 -0.55
N ALA A 207 24.97 51.20 0.58
CA ALA A 207 24.39 50.58 1.78
C ALA A 207 22.97 50.08 1.51
N ARG A 208 22.15 50.83 0.76
CA ARG A 208 20.81 50.39 0.35
C ARG A 208 20.87 49.16 -0.55
N LEU A 209 21.76 49.14 -1.54
CA LEU A 209 21.94 47.97 -2.42
C LEU A 209 22.34 46.72 -1.62
N ARG A 210 23.29 46.84 -0.69
CA ARG A 210 23.70 45.73 0.20
C ARG A 210 22.55 45.26 1.10
N MET A 211 21.71 46.17 1.59
CA MET A 211 20.53 45.81 2.38
C MET A 211 19.49 45.05 1.55
N ASP A 212 19.25 45.47 0.30
CA ASP A 212 18.30 44.80 -0.59
C ASP A 212 18.82 43.40 -1.01
N GLU A 213 20.12 43.26 -1.26
CA GLU A 213 20.77 41.96 -1.47
C GLU A 213 20.65 41.05 -0.24
N ALA A 214 20.90 41.57 0.96
CA ALA A 214 20.75 40.82 2.20
C ALA A 214 19.30 40.36 2.41
N ARG A 215 18.30 41.21 2.10
CA ARG A 215 16.88 40.85 2.16
C ARG A 215 16.54 39.75 1.16
N ARG A 216 17.05 39.84 -0.08
CA ARG A 216 16.85 38.78 -1.08
C ARG A 216 17.45 37.45 -0.64
N LEU A 217 18.68 37.47 -0.10
CA LEU A 217 19.30 36.26 0.44
C LEU A 217 18.50 35.70 1.62
N ALA A 218 17.97 36.56 2.49
CA ALA A 218 17.10 36.13 3.60
C ALA A 218 15.84 35.43 3.09
N THR A 219 15.15 35.99 2.07
CA THR A 219 13.97 35.35 1.47
C THR A 219 14.30 34.01 0.80
N ASP A 220 15.47 33.91 0.15
CA ASP A 220 15.92 32.65 -0.46
C ASP A 220 16.22 31.59 0.61
N MET A 221 16.85 31.99 1.73
CA MET A 221 17.09 31.09 2.87
C MET A 221 15.78 30.63 3.52
N GLU A 222 14.82 31.52 3.72
CA GLU A 222 13.49 31.15 4.22
C GLU A 222 12.78 30.16 3.29
N GLY A 223 12.88 30.34 1.98
CA GLY A 223 12.38 29.39 0.99
C GLY A 223 13.04 28.02 1.10
N ARG A 224 14.36 27.97 1.27
CA ARG A 224 15.10 26.72 1.49
C ARG A 224 14.71 26.02 2.79
N VAL A 225 14.53 26.78 3.88
CA VAL A 225 14.08 26.22 5.17
C VAL A 225 12.67 25.61 5.05
N LYS A 226 11.76 26.27 4.32
CA LYS A 226 10.42 25.72 4.04
C LYS A 226 10.49 24.41 3.26
N LEU A 227 11.28 24.38 2.17
CA LEU A 227 11.47 23.18 1.37
C LEU A 227 12.09 22.03 2.18
N LEU A 228 13.08 22.31 3.03
CA LEU A 228 13.65 21.31 3.93
C LEU A 228 12.59 20.76 4.89
N GLY A 229 11.74 21.62 5.46
CA GLY A 229 10.63 21.18 6.31
C GLY A 229 9.54 20.40 5.57
N ASP A 230 9.30 20.66 4.28
CA ASP A 230 8.41 19.85 3.44
C ASP A 230 9.02 18.46 3.20
N LEU A 231 10.31 18.40 2.84
CA LEU A 231 11.04 17.15 2.62
C LEU A 231 11.13 16.29 3.90
N GLU A 232 11.35 16.91 5.07
CA GLU A 232 11.34 16.20 6.35
C GLU A 232 9.97 15.58 6.64
N ARG A 233 8.87 16.28 6.32
CA ARG A 233 7.51 15.75 6.47
C ARG A 233 7.23 14.60 5.50
N GLU A 234 7.68 14.71 4.25
CA GLU A 234 7.56 13.63 3.26
C GLU A 234 8.37 12.40 3.66
N LEU A 235 9.60 12.57 4.15
CA LEU A 235 10.42 11.47 4.66
C LEU A 235 9.77 10.78 5.86
N ALA A 236 9.23 11.54 6.82
CA ALA A 236 8.49 10.99 7.95
C ALA A 236 7.23 10.22 7.51
N ALA A 237 6.52 10.71 6.49
CA ALA A 237 5.38 10.00 5.91
C ALA A 237 5.81 8.68 5.24
N LEU A 238 6.88 8.69 4.45
CA LEU A 238 7.44 7.49 3.82
C LEU A 238 7.94 6.46 4.84
N GLU A 239 8.54 6.91 5.94
CA GLU A 239 8.91 6.03 7.06
C GLU A 239 7.68 5.39 7.70
N GLY A 240 6.60 6.16 7.90
CA GLY A 240 5.31 5.64 8.36
C GLY A 240 4.74 4.57 7.41
N GLU A 241 4.69 4.85 6.12
CA GLU A 241 4.22 3.88 5.10
C GLU A 241 5.08 2.62 5.06
N ARG A 242 6.41 2.75 5.20
CA ARG A 242 7.33 1.61 5.28
C ARG A 242 7.01 0.74 6.50
N ASP A 243 6.83 1.36 7.67
CA ASP A 243 6.58 0.63 8.91
C ASP A 243 5.22 -0.08 8.88
N GLU A 244 4.19 0.56 8.33
CA GLU A 244 2.88 -0.06 8.05
C GLU A 244 3.01 -1.24 7.07
N ALA A 245 3.78 -1.09 5.99
CA ALA A 245 4.02 -2.17 5.04
C ALA A 245 4.74 -3.36 5.69
N LEU A 246 5.72 -3.12 6.56
CA LEU A 246 6.42 -4.16 7.32
C LEU A 246 5.47 -4.91 8.27
N LEU A 247 4.59 -4.19 8.98
CA LEU A 247 3.56 -4.81 9.82
C LEU A 247 2.61 -5.68 8.99
N SER A 248 2.12 -5.17 7.85
CA SER A 248 1.23 -5.92 6.96
C SER A 248 1.89 -7.18 6.40
N LEU A 249 3.20 -7.13 6.10
CA LEU A 249 3.98 -8.29 5.64
C LEU A 249 4.13 -9.33 6.75
N GLN A 250 4.35 -8.90 7.99
CA GLN A 250 4.43 -9.79 9.15
C GLN A 250 3.08 -10.50 9.39
N GLU A 251 1.97 -9.77 9.36
CA GLU A 251 0.63 -10.34 9.46
C GLU A 251 0.34 -11.34 8.34
N ALA A 252 0.70 -11.01 7.10
CA ALA A 252 0.55 -11.91 5.96
C ALA A 252 1.37 -13.21 6.12
N ARG A 253 2.60 -13.11 6.64
CA ARG A 253 3.44 -14.28 6.94
C ARG A 253 2.83 -15.16 8.03
N GLN A 254 2.32 -14.56 9.11
CA GLN A 254 1.65 -15.30 10.17
C GLN A 254 0.37 -15.99 9.66
N ALA A 255 -0.43 -15.31 8.84
CA ALA A 255 -1.62 -15.89 8.21
C ALA A 255 -1.26 -17.07 7.29
N MET A 256 -0.19 -16.96 6.50
CA MET A 256 0.31 -18.05 5.65
C MET A 256 0.79 -19.24 6.47
N GLN A 257 1.47 -19.01 7.60
CA GLN A 257 1.89 -20.08 8.51
C GLN A 257 0.69 -20.79 9.15
N ALA A 258 -0.32 -20.05 9.60
CA ALA A 258 -1.56 -20.61 10.12
C ALA A 258 -2.29 -21.46 9.07
N GLN A 259 -2.41 -20.95 7.83
CA GLN A 259 -3.00 -21.71 6.73
C GLN A 259 -2.20 -22.98 6.38
N ALA A 260 -0.88 -22.93 6.44
CA ALA A 260 -0.03 -24.10 6.21
C ALA A 260 -0.23 -25.16 7.31
N GLN A 261 -0.37 -24.74 8.57
CA GLN A 261 -0.69 -25.64 9.68
C GLN A 261 -2.08 -26.25 9.52
N GLU A 262 -3.10 -25.45 9.22
CA GLU A 262 -4.47 -25.92 8.94
C GLU A 262 -4.50 -26.91 7.76
N ARG A 263 -3.75 -26.63 6.69
CA ARG A 263 -3.65 -27.53 5.56
C ARG A 263 -3.02 -28.86 5.95
N SER A 264 -1.94 -28.83 6.74
CA SER A 264 -1.27 -30.04 7.24
C SER A 264 -2.21 -30.88 8.13
N THR A 265 -2.98 -30.25 9.01
CA THR A 265 -3.95 -30.96 9.86
C THR A 265 -5.09 -31.55 9.05
N LEU A 266 -5.61 -30.84 8.04
CA LEU A 266 -6.63 -31.36 7.13
C LEU A 266 -6.09 -32.52 6.27
N GLU A 267 -4.87 -32.41 5.76
CA GLU A 267 -4.22 -33.49 5.00
C GLU A 267 -4.05 -34.76 5.85
N ALA A 268 -3.66 -34.61 7.13
CA ALA A 268 -3.58 -35.71 8.07
C ALA A 268 -4.95 -36.34 8.35
N ALA A 269 -5.99 -35.54 8.59
CA ALA A 269 -7.35 -36.01 8.82
C ALA A 269 -7.93 -36.74 7.59
N VAL A 270 -7.66 -36.24 6.38
CA VAL A 270 -8.05 -36.91 5.13
C VAL A 270 -7.31 -38.24 4.97
N ALA A 271 -6.03 -38.30 5.31
CA ALA A 271 -5.26 -39.54 5.25
C ALA A 271 -5.80 -40.58 6.25
N GLU A 272 -6.17 -40.15 7.46
CA GLU A 272 -6.79 -41.01 8.47
C GLU A 272 -8.15 -41.52 8.01
N ALA A 273 -9.02 -40.63 7.50
CA ALA A 273 -10.33 -41.02 6.98
C ALA A 273 -10.22 -42.01 5.80
N LYS A 274 -9.22 -41.85 4.92
CA LYS A 274 -8.95 -42.80 3.83
C LYS A 274 -8.53 -44.18 4.34
N ARG A 275 -7.72 -44.24 5.41
CA ARG A 275 -7.36 -45.52 6.04
C ARG A 275 -8.57 -46.19 6.66
N ALA A 276 -9.36 -45.46 7.44
CA ALA A 276 -10.59 -45.97 8.04
C ALA A 276 -11.58 -46.48 6.99
N LEU A 277 -11.72 -45.79 5.85
CA LEU A 277 -12.54 -46.26 4.74
C LEU A 277 -12.00 -47.56 4.13
N ALA A 278 -10.69 -47.65 3.88
CA ALA A 278 -10.07 -48.86 3.36
C ALA A 278 -10.25 -50.06 4.31
N ASP A 279 -10.08 -49.84 5.61
CA ASP A 279 -10.31 -50.85 6.64
C ASP A 279 -11.78 -51.31 6.62
N SER A 280 -12.73 -50.38 6.57
CA SER A 280 -14.17 -50.72 6.50
C SER A 280 -14.54 -51.51 5.23
N LEU A 281 -13.95 -51.15 4.08
CA LEU A 281 -14.17 -51.88 2.83
C LEU A 281 -13.60 -53.30 2.91
N SER A 282 -12.42 -53.48 3.53
CA SER A 282 -11.84 -54.80 3.74
C SER A 282 -12.67 -55.68 4.68
N GLU A 283 -13.30 -55.07 5.70
CA GLU A 283 -14.24 -55.77 6.59
C GLU A 283 -15.52 -56.15 5.86
N GLU A 284 -16.07 -55.27 5.01
CA GLU A 284 -17.23 -55.56 4.17
C GLU A 284 -16.93 -56.71 3.19
N GLU A 285 -15.77 -56.72 2.53
CA GLU A 285 -15.34 -57.82 1.66
C GLU A 285 -15.22 -59.15 2.43
N ARG A 286 -14.67 -59.11 3.65
CA ARG A 286 -14.59 -60.29 4.52
C ARG A 286 -15.98 -60.81 4.89
N LEU A 287 -16.89 -59.93 5.32
CA LEU A 287 -18.26 -60.28 5.69
C LEU A 287 -19.06 -60.81 4.49
N ALA A 288 -18.85 -60.24 3.29
CA ALA A 288 -19.47 -60.73 2.06
C ALA A 288 -19.03 -62.17 1.76
N GLY A 289 -17.73 -62.47 1.89
CA GLY A 289 -17.20 -63.83 1.73
C GLY A 289 -17.75 -64.82 2.76
N GLU A 290 -17.90 -64.40 4.03
CA GLU A 290 -18.54 -65.22 5.08
C GLU A 290 -20.02 -65.49 4.80
N LEU A 291 -20.72 -64.52 4.21
CA LEU A 291 -22.13 -64.68 3.84
C LEU A 291 -22.31 -65.58 2.61
N GLU A 292 -21.38 -65.56 1.66
CA GLU A 292 -21.35 -66.49 0.52
C GLU A 292 -21.08 -67.92 0.98
N SER A 293 -20.07 -68.15 1.83
CA SER A 293 -19.80 -69.49 2.36
C SER A 293 -20.97 -70.04 3.17
N ALA A 294 -21.62 -69.21 4.00
CA ALA A 294 -22.83 -69.60 4.73
C ALA A 294 -24.01 -69.95 3.80
N LYS A 295 -24.14 -69.27 2.65
CA LYS A 295 -25.15 -69.62 1.63
C LYS A 295 -24.85 -70.97 0.98
N ASP A 296 -23.58 -71.24 0.66
CA ASP A 296 -23.17 -72.52 0.08
C ASP A 296 -23.39 -73.68 1.06
N ASP A 297 -23.05 -73.49 2.33
CA ASP A 297 -23.32 -74.45 3.41
C ASP A 297 -24.82 -74.69 3.58
N ALA A 298 -25.63 -73.62 3.57
CA ALA A 298 -27.08 -73.74 3.63
C ALA A 298 -27.66 -74.49 2.42
N ALA A 299 -27.11 -74.26 1.21
CA ALA A 299 -27.50 -74.99 0.02
C ALA A 299 -27.09 -76.48 0.08
N ALA A 300 -25.90 -76.78 0.61
CA ALA A 300 -25.45 -78.15 0.84
C ALA A 300 -26.33 -78.89 1.86
N LEU A 301 -26.66 -78.25 2.97
CA LEU A 301 -27.58 -78.78 3.98
C LEU A 301 -28.99 -79.01 3.41
N ARG A 302 -29.51 -78.11 2.58
CA ARG A 302 -30.80 -78.31 1.90
C ARG A 302 -30.78 -79.55 0.99
N ARG A 303 -29.74 -79.70 0.16
CA ARG A 303 -29.58 -80.90 -0.68
C ARG A 303 -29.50 -82.18 0.17
N ALA A 304 -28.77 -82.14 1.29
CA ALA A 304 -28.68 -83.28 2.22
C ALA A 304 -30.03 -83.62 2.87
N VAL A 305 -30.84 -82.60 3.20
CA VAL A 305 -32.21 -82.80 3.70
C VAL A 305 -33.08 -83.42 2.61
N ASP A 306 -33.02 -82.94 1.37
CA ASP A 306 -33.79 -83.48 0.25
C ASP A 306 -33.43 -84.95 -0.03
N THR A 307 -32.15 -85.33 0.05
CA THR A 307 -31.72 -86.73 -0.09
C THR A 307 -32.23 -87.59 1.06
N LEU A 308 -32.13 -87.13 2.31
CA LEU A 308 -32.65 -87.87 3.47
C LEU A 308 -34.17 -88.02 3.43
N GLN A 309 -34.89 -87.03 2.91
CA GLN A 309 -36.33 -87.13 2.68
C GLN A 309 -36.64 -88.19 1.62
N GLY A 310 -35.91 -88.22 0.51
CA GLY A 310 -36.04 -89.27 -0.51
C GLY A 310 -35.76 -90.67 0.05
N GLU A 311 -34.69 -90.84 0.83
CA GLU A 311 -34.36 -92.11 1.51
C GLU A 311 -35.46 -92.53 2.49
N ARG A 312 -35.96 -91.60 3.31
CA ARG A 312 -37.09 -91.84 4.22
C ARG A 312 -38.32 -92.31 3.46
N ASP A 313 -38.64 -91.68 2.33
CA ASP A 313 -39.82 -92.01 1.55
C ASP A 313 -39.71 -93.40 0.89
N VAL A 314 -38.52 -93.77 0.42
CA VAL A 314 -38.22 -95.13 -0.06
C VAL A 314 -38.37 -96.15 1.09
N LEU A 315 -37.80 -95.87 2.26
CA LEU A 315 -37.94 -96.74 3.44
C LEU A 315 -39.41 -96.87 3.87
N ALA A 316 -40.18 -95.78 3.84
CA ALA A 316 -41.61 -95.82 4.16
C ALA A 316 -42.39 -96.69 3.16
N GLN A 317 -42.07 -96.62 1.87
CA GLN A 317 -42.65 -97.52 0.85
C GLN A 317 -42.27 -98.98 1.08
N GLN A 318 -41.01 -99.27 1.40
CA GLN A 318 -40.55 -100.62 1.73
C GLN A 318 -41.29 -101.18 2.96
N VAL A 319 -41.43 -100.38 4.02
CA VAL A 319 -42.20 -100.76 5.21
C VAL A 319 -43.66 -101.04 4.85
N ALA A 320 -44.29 -100.21 4.00
CA ALA A 320 -45.65 -100.45 3.53
C ALA A 320 -45.77 -101.77 2.73
N SER A 321 -44.83 -102.04 1.81
CA SER A 321 -44.78 -103.31 1.04
C SER A 321 -44.64 -104.52 1.96
N LEU A 322 -43.66 -104.51 2.86
CA LEU A 322 -43.46 -105.59 3.83
C LEU A 322 -44.66 -105.79 4.76
N THR A 323 -45.36 -104.70 5.09
CA THR A 323 -46.59 -104.76 5.88
C THR A 323 -47.73 -105.42 5.10
N ALA A 324 -47.87 -105.12 3.81
CA ALA A 324 -48.82 -105.77 2.91
C ALA A 324 -48.49 -107.26 2.72
N GLU A 325 -47.24 -107.60 2.40
CA GLU A 325 -46.76 -108.98 2.28
C GLU A 325 -47.01 -109.77 3.58
N ARG A 326 -46.75 -109.16 4.75
CA ARG A 326 -47.06 -109.78 6.04
C ARG A 326 -48.55 -110.02 6.22
N ALA A 327 -49.41 -109.10 5.78
CA ALA A 327 -50.86 -109.28 5.84
C ALA A 327 -51.30 -110.45 4.93
N GLU A 328 -50.78 -110.53 3.71
CA GLU A 328 -51.02 -111.64 2.78
C GLU A 328 -50.54 -112.99 3.36
N LEU A 329 -49.36 -113.04 3.96
CA LEU A 329 -48.86 -114.25 4.63
C LEU A 329 -49.73 -114.67 5.82
N LEU A 330 -50.27 -113.71 6.57
CA LEU A 330 -51.23 -114.02 7.64
C LEU A 330 -52.56 -114.53 7.09
N GLU A 331 -53.03 -114.02 5.96
CA GLU A 331 -54.21 -114.55 5.26
C GLU A 331 -53.95 -115.96 4.71
N ALA A 332 -52.80 -116.20 4.07
CA ALA A 332 -52.38 -117.52 3.62
C ALA A 332 -52.26 -118.51 4.79
N ARG A 333 -51.73 -118.07 5.93
CA ARG A 333 -51.70 -118.87 7.15
C ARG A 333 -53.10 -119.20 7.66
N LYS A 334 -54.01 -118.21 7.71
CA LYS A 334 -55.42 -118.46 8.09
C LYS A 334 -56.10 -119.44 7.14
N ALA A 335 -55.82 -119.34 5.83
CA ALA A 335 -56.34 -120.27 4.82
C ALA A 335 -55.78 -121.68 5.04
N LEU A 336 -54.48 -121.84 5.30
CA LEU A 336 -53.85 -123.12 5.63
C LEU A 336 -54.42 -123.71 6.93
N GLU A 337 -54.61 -122.91 7.97
CA GLU A 337 -55.25 -123.33 9.22
C GLU A 337 -56.70 -123.78 8.99
N ALA A 338 -57.45 -123.11 8.09
CA ALA A 338 -58.79 -123.53 7.68
C ALA A 338 -58.77 -124.87 6.91
N VAL A 339 -57.82 -125.07 6.00
CA VAL A 339 -57.60 -126.34 5.30
C VAL A 339 -57.23 -127.45 6.30
N HIS A 340 -56.33 -127.19 7.25
CA HIS A 340 -55.98 -128.13 8.31
C HIS A 340 -57.20 -128.51 9.16
N ARG A 341 -58.05 -127.54 9.54
CA ARG A 341 -59.31 -127.83 10.24
C ARG A 341 -60.23 -128.70 9.41
N ALA A 342 -60.37 -128.43 8.11
CA ALA A 342 -61.18 -129.24 7.20
C ALA A 342 -60.65 -130.67 7.07
N LEU A 343 -59.32 -130.84 6.95
CA LEU A 343 -58.67 -132.16 6.91
C LEU A 343 -58.80 -132.90 8.25
N SER A 344 -58.59 -132.25 9.39
CA SER A 344 -58.83 -132.85 10.71
C SER A 344 -60.28 -133.28 10.89
N GLN A 345 -61.26 -132.51 10.40
CA GLN A 345 -62.68 -132.90 10.39
C GLN A 345 -62.95 -134.11 9.46
N ALA A 346 -62.26 -134.19 8.31
CA ALA A 346 -62.40 -135.32 7.38
C ALA A 346 -61.77 -136.62 7.90
N VAL A 347 -60.69 -136.56 8.68
CA VAL A 347 -60.04 -137.73 9.31
C VAL A 347 -60.82 -138.24 10.54
N SER A 348 -61.62 -137.38 11.17
CA SER A 348 -62.50 -137.75 12.31
C SER A 348 -63.84 -138.39 11.92
N ARG A 349 -64.07 -138.64 10.62
CA ARG A 349 -65.26 -139.34 10.08
C ARG A 349 -64.89 -140.75 9.62
#